data_AF-A0A966XWE3-F1
#
_entry.id   AF-A0A966XWE3-F1
#
_cell.length_a   1.000
_cell.length_b   1.000
_cell.length_c   1.000
_cell.angle_alpha   90.00
_cell.angle_beta   90.00
_cell.angle_gamma   90.00
#
_symmetry.space_group_name_H-M   'P 1'
#
loop_
_entity.id
_entity.type
_entity.pdbx_description
1 polymer ?
#
loop_
_entity_poly.entity_id
_entity_poly.type
_entity_poly.pdbx_seq_one_letter_code
_entity_poly.pdbx_strand_id
1 'polypeptide(L)' 'MSAPVPLDRIAMATRLAQDIPEGWYVNLGLGLPTAVADKVPASRD' A
#
# COMPACT_ATOMS: atom_id res chain seq x y z
N MET A 1 21.68 12.58 12.74
CA MET A 1 20.45 11.90 12.26
C MET A 1 20.84 11.09 11.04
N SER A 2 20.50 9.79 10.99
CA SER A 2 20.79 8.98 9.81
C SER A 2 19.82 9.32 8.67
N ALA A 3 20.25 9.18 7.42
CA ALA A 3 19.39 9.40 6.26
C ALA A 3 18.29 8.31 6.20
N PRO A 4 17.10 8.64 5.66
CA PRO A 4 16.04 7.65 5.47
C PRO A 4 16.48 6.59 4.44
N VAL A 5 16.16 5.32 4.73
CA VAL A 5 16.40 4.21 3.80
C VAL A 5 15.31 4.25 2.73
N PRO A 6 15.66 4.29 1.44
CA PRO A 6 14.68 4.18 0.36
C PRO A 6 13.92 2.87 0.45
N LEU A 7 12.60 2.93 0.29
CA LEU A 7 11.76 1.74 0.24
C LEU A 7 11.83 1.12 -1.16
N ASP A 8 11.86 -0.20 -1.22
CA ASP A 8 11.57 -0.91 -2.46
C ASP A 8 10.07 -0.82 -2.81
N ARG A 9 9.72 -1.29 -4.02
CA ARG A 9 8.36 -1.22 -4.54
C ARG A 9 7.33 -1.94 -3.65
N ILE A 10 7.71 -3.06 -3.04
CA ILE A 10 6.80 -3.86 -2.21
C ILE A 10 6.63 -3.21 -0.83
N ALA A 11 7.70 -2.68 -0.27
CA ALA A 11 7.66 -1.94 0.99
C ALA A 11 6.82 -0.67 0.85
N MET A 12 6.91 0.05 -0.28
CA MET A 12 6.04 1.18 -0.57
C MET A 12 4.56 0.79 -0.64
N ALA A 13 4.23 -0.27 -1.39
CA ALA A 13 2.83 -0.75 -1.51
C ALA A 13 2.27 -1.20 -0.15
N THR A 14 3.07 -1.91 0.64
CA THR A 14 2.70 -2.37 1.98
C THR A 14 2.43 -1.21 2.93
N ARG A 15 3.30 -0.18 2.90
CA ARG A 15 3.13 1.02 3.72
C ARG A 15 1.85 1.76 3.37
N LEU A 16 1.56 1.90 2.08
CA LEU A 16 0.35 2.57 1.59
C LEU A 16 -0.92 1.80 1.95
N ALA A 17 -0.92 0.46 1.86
CA ALA A 17 -2.07 -0.36 2.22
C ALA A 17 -2.48 -0.19 3.70
N GLN A 18 -1.51 0.06 4.59
CA GLN A 18 -1.78 0.34 6.01
C GLN A 18 -2.44 1.70 6.24
N ASP A 19 -2.30 2.65 5.31
CA ASP A 19 -2.88 3.98 5.41
C ASP A 19 -4.34 4.03 4.91
N ILE A 20 -4.86 2.94 4.32
CA ILE A 20 -6.26 2.85 3.86
C ILE A 20 -7.15 2.51 5.07
N PRO A 21 -8.10 3.38 5.48
CA PRO A 21 -9.06 3.08 6.54
C PRO A 21 -10.15 2.09 6.12
N GLU A 22 -10.81 1.46 7.09
CA GLU A 22 -11.91 0.52 6.82
C GLU A 22 -13.09 1.23 6.16
N GLY A 23 -13.77 0.53 5.24
CA GLY A 23 -14.92 1.04 4.49
C GLY A 23 -14.58 2.06 3.38
N TRP A 24 -13.30 2.33 3.13
CA TRP A 24 -12.89 3.21 2.04
C TRP A 24 -12.87 2.46 0.71
N TYR A 25 -13.44 3.09 -0.31
CA TYR A 25 -13.29 2.67 -1.69
C TYR A 25 -12.19 3.49 -2.35
N VAL A 26 -11.14 2.82 -2.81
CA VAL A 26 -9.98 3.47 -3.43
C VAL A 26 -9.85 3.06 -4.89
N ASN A 27 -9.49 4.01 -5.75
CA ASN A 27 -9.16 3.75 -7.14
C ASN A 27 -7.66 3.55 -7.28
N LEU A 28 -7.25 2.44 -7.87
CA LEU A 28 -5.85 2.15 -8.17
C LEU A 28 -5.61 2.23 -9.67
N GLY A 29 -4.53 2.91 -10.06
CA GLY A 29 -4.05 2.88 -11.44
C GLY A 29 -3.48 1.52 -11.81
N LEU A 30 -3.28 1.28 -13.10
CA LEU A 30 -2.67 0.04 -13.60
C LEU A 30 -1.17 -0.02 -13.28
N GLY A 31 -0.64 -1.23 -13.09
CA GLY A 31 0.79 -1.48 -12.83
C GLY A 31 1.13 -1.46 -11.35
N LEU A 32 2.20 -0.77 -10.94
CA LEU A 32 2.66 -0.77 -9.54
C LEU A 32 1.56 -0.46 -8.50
N PRO A 33 0.63 0.49 -8.73
CA PRO A 33 -0.41 0.78 -7.75
C PRO A 33 -1.35 -0.41 -7.46
N THR A 34 -1.51 -1.37 -8.38
CA THR A 34 -2.37 -2.54 -8.12
C THR A 34 -1.79 -3.45 -7.04
N ALA A 35 -0.47 -3.45 -6.82
CA ALA A 35 0.17 -4.20 -5.76
C ALA A 35 -0.23 -3.74 -4.34
N VAL A 36 -0.86 -2.56 -4.22
CA VAL A 36 -1.41 -2.08 -2.95
C VAL A 36 -2.59 -2.95 -2.52
N ALA A 37 -3.44 -3.37 -3.46
CA ALA A 37 -4.58 -4.24 -3.19
C ALA A 37 -4.12 -5.58 -2.58
N ASP A 38 -3.04 -6.17 -3.10
CA ASP A 38 -2.45 -7.42 -2.60
C ASP A 38 -1.90 -7.32 -1.16
N LYS A 39 -1.78 -6.10 -0.61
CA LYS A 39 -1.29 -5.83 0.75
C LYS A 39 -2.39 -5.40 1.71
N VAL A 40 -3.63 -5.25 1.26
CA VAL A 40 -4.78 -5.05 2.14
C VAL A 40 -5.13 -6.38 2.80
N PRO A 41 -5.27 -6.44 4.14
CA PRO A 41 -5.71 -7.67 4.82
C PRO A 41 -7.12 -8.07 4.37
N ALA A 42 -7.33 -9.35 4.05
CA ALA A 42 -8.61 -9.88 3.59
C ALA A 42 -9.78 -9.70 4.59
N SER A 43 -9.49 -9.42 5.87
CA SER A 43 -10.51 -9.07 6.85
C SER A 43 -11.09 -7.66 6.66
N ARG A 44 -10.64 -6.91 5.65
CA ARG A 44 -10.99 -5.52 5.39
C ARG A 44 -11.64 -5.31 4.01
N ASP A 45 -11.95 -6.41 3.31
CA ASP A 45 -12.70 -6.43 2.06
C ASP A 45 -14.21 -6.25 2.29
#